data_AF-A0A7W1IGI8-F1
#
_entry.id   AF-A0A7W1IGI8-F1
#
_cell.length_a   1.000
_cell.length_b   1.000
_cell.length_c   1.000
_cell.angle_alpha   90.00
_cell.angle_beta   90.00
_cell.angle_gamma   90.00
#
_symmetry.space_group_name_H-M   'P 1'
#
loop_
_entity.id
_entity.type
_entity.pdbx_description
1 polymer ?
#
loop_
_entity_poly.entity_id
_entity_poly.type
_entity_poly.pdbx_seq_one_letter_code
_entity_poly.pdbx_strand_id
1 'polypeptide(L)'
;MLFNLHDNQVIYPCERKQINFWAKKWGIRAQELNEAILETGSIKRKVLKSYLEKKGILFSVSGSLRKLKSQIQMMADKLIEEEEE
;
A
#
# COMPACT_ATOMS: atom_id res chain seq x y z
N MET A 1 8.57 1.43 31.69
CA MET A 1 9.05 0.05 31.90
C MET A 1 8.93 -0.69 30.58
N LEU A 2 10.01 -1.40 30.23
CA LEU A 2 10.27 -2.03 28.94
C LEU A 2 9.17 -3.05 28.58
N PHE A 3 8.59 -2.90 27.39
CA PHE A 3 7.82 -3.98 26.79
C PHE A 3 8.80 -5.12 26.49
N ASN A 4 8.65 -6.24 27.19
CA ASN A 4 9.40 -7.45 26.97
C ASN A 4 9.22 -7.92 25.52
N LEU A 5 10.18 -7.59 24.67
CA LEU A 5 10.52 -8.38 23.49
C LEU A 5 11.02 -9.72 24.00
N HIS A 6 10.23 -10.77 23.97
CA HIS A 6 10.70 -12.15 23.77
C HIS A 6 9.47 -13.04 23.54
N ASP A 7 9.44 -13.70 22.37
CA ASP A 7 8.71 -14.94 22.09
C ASP A 7 7.21 -14.97 21.81
N ASN A 8 6.61 -13.88 21.33
CA ASN A 8 5.36 -14.02 20.56
C ASN A 8 5.25 -12.92 19.51
N GLN A 9 5.24 -13.31 18.23
CA GLN A 9 4.68 -12.47 17.17
C GLN A 9 3.21 -12.22 17.55
N VAL A 10 2.96 -11.16 18.31
CA VAL A 10 1.63 -10.72 18.70
C VAL A 10 0.93 -10.29 17.42
N ILE A 11 0.26 -11.24 16.78
CA ILE A 11 -0.80 -10.93 15.84
C ILE A 11 -1.83 -10.20 16.69
N TYR A 12 -2.03 -8.92 16.44
CA TYR A 12 -3.09 -8.14 17.10
C TYR A 12 -4.38 -8.98 17.03
N PRO A 13 -5.22 -9.06 18.08
CA PRO A 13 -6.41 -9.93 18.09
C PRO A 13 -7.52 -9.47 17.11
N CYS A 14 -7.18 -8.71 16.08
CA CYS A 14 -7.98 -8.62 14.88
C CYS A 14 -7.96 -10.02 14.25
N GLU A 15 -9.12 -10.68 14.22
CA GLU A 15 -9.31 -12.03 13.68
C GLU A 15 -8.33 -12.31 12.53
N ARG A 16 -7.50 -13.35 12.64
CA ARG A 16 -6.49 -13.71 11.60
C ARG A 16 -7.07 -13.71 10.18
N LYS A 17 -8.36 -14.04 10.05
CA LYS A 17 -9.14 -13.96 8.81
C LYS A 17 -9.19 -12.56 8.21
N GLN A 18 -9.41 -11.52 9.03
CA GLN A 18 -9.45 -10.14 8.59
C GLN A 18 -8.07 -9.65 8.16
N ILE A 19 -7.02 -9.94 8.93
CA ILE A 19 -5.64 -9.58 8.56
C ILE A 19 -5.27 -10.23 7.23
N ASN A 20 -5.52 -11.53 7.07
CA ASN A 20 -5.23 -12.24 5.82
C ASN A 20 -6.06 -11.71 4.64
N PHE A 21 -7.33 -11.38 4.87
CA PHE A 21 -8.19 -10.79 3.86
C PHE A 21 -7.65 -9.43 3.37
N TRP A 22 -7.28 -8.53 4.29
CA TRP A 22 -6.76 -7.21 3.95
C TRP A 22 -5.37 -7.27 3.32
N ALA A 23 -4.49 -8.12 3.85
CA ALA A 23 -3.17 -8.35 3.30
C ALA A 23 -3.27 -8.82 1.83
N LYS A 24 -4.14 -9.82 1.57
CA LYS A 24 -4.40 -10.30 0.20
C LYS A 24 -5.02 -9.20 -0.68
N LYS A 25 -5.97 -8.44 -0.16
CA LYS A 25 -6.63 -7.35 -0.91
C LYS A 25 -5.68 -6.21 -1.27
N TRP A 26 -4.64 -6.00 -0.48
CA TRP A 26 -3.64 -4.96 -0.69
C TRP A 26 -2.36 -5.45 -1.36
N GLY A 27 -2.24 -6.77 -1.59
CA GLY A 27 -1.04 -7.36 -2.18
C GLY A 27 0.18 -7.25 -1.28
N ILE A 28 -0.01 -7.24 0.03
CA ILE A 28 1.06 -7.15 1.04
C ILE A 28 1.09 -8.42 1.89
N ARG A 29 2.17 -8.63 2.62
CA ARG A 29 2.29 -9.74 3.58
C ARG A 29 1.44 -9.46 4.82
N ALA A 30 0.86 -10.50 5.40
CA ALA A 30 0.11 -10.39 6.65
C ALA A 30 0.96 -9.81 7.81
N GLN A 31 2.27 -10.10 7.80
CA GLN A 31 3.25 -9.54 8.72
C GLN A 31 3.37 -8.03 8.60
N GLU A 32 3.47 -7.49 7.38
CA GLU A 32 3.56 -6.04 7.13
C GLU A 32 2.31 -5.30 7.60
N LEU A 33 1.13 -5.93 7.43
CA LEU A 33 -0.11 -5.39 7.96
C LEU A 33 -0.14 -5.41 9.49
N ASN A 34 0.36 -6.48 10.11
CA ASN A 34 0.41 -6.60 11.56
C ASN A 34 1.41 -5.60 12.18
N GLU A 35 2.58 -5.44 11.57
CA GLU A 35 3.57 -4.43 11.92
C GLU A 35 2.96 -3.03 11.78
N ALA A 36 2.23 -2.74 10.71
CA ALA A 36 1.53 -1.47 10.56
C ALA A 36 0.50 -1.21 11.69
N ILE A 37 -0.20 -2.25 12.17
CA ILE A 37 -1.13 -2.13 13.31
C ILE A 37 -0.36 -1.83 14.60
N LEU A 38 0.75 -2.53 14.85
CA LEU A 38 1.58 -2.35 16.04
C LEU A 38 2.21 -0.94 16.07
N GLU A 39 2.76 -0.49 14.94
CA GLU A 39 3.43 0.81 14.80
C GLU A 39 2.45 1.99 14.87
N THR A 40 1.26 1.85 14.28
CA THR A 40 0.26 2.92 14.28
C THR A 40 -0.68 2.88 15.49
N GLY A 41 -0.68 1.77 16.25
CA GLY A 41 -1.65 1.51 17.32
C GLY A 41 -3.11 1.52 16.85
N SER A 42 -3.36 1.32 15.55
CA SER A 42 -4.68 1.56 14.94
C SER A 42 -5.05 0.49 13.92
N ILE A 43 -6.26 -0.06 14.03
CA ILE A 43 -6.86 -0.95 13.02
C ILE A 43 -7.61 -0.19 11.92
N LYS A 44 -7.65 1.15 11.98
CA LYS A 44 -8.36 1.96 10.98
C LYS A 44 -7.69 1.82 9.63
N ARG A 45 -8.45 1.31 8.66
CA ARG A 45 -8.00 1.07 7.29
C ARG A 45 -7.27 2.25 6.63
N LYS A 46 -7.78 3.47 6.81
CA LYS A 46 -7.17 4.70 6.25
C LYS A 46 -5.76 4.97 6.83
N VAL A 47 -5.60 4.76 8.14
CA VAL A 47 -4.33 4.98 8.85
C VAL A 47 -3.30 3.93 8.39
N LEU A 48 -3.70 2.67 8.37
CA LEU A 48 -2.86 1.56 7.91
C LEU A 48 -2.42 1.74 6.46
N LYS A 49 -3.35 2.09 5.57
CA LYS A 49 -3.06 2.33 4.15
C LYS A 49 -2.04 3.46 3.98
N SER A 50 -2.24 4.58 4.69
CA SER A 50 -1.32 5.72 4.62
C SER A 50 0.07 5.37 5.16
N TYR A 51 0.15 4.60 6.24
CA TYR A 51 1.42 4.13 6.80
C TYR A 51 2.17 3.22 5.80
N LEU A 52 1.47 2.24 5.22
CA LEU A 52 2.03 1.30 4.26
C LEU A 52 2.48 1.99 2.96
N GLU A 53 1.74 3.02 2.51
CA GLU A 53 2.13 3.86 1.37
C GLU A 53 3.40 4.68 1.71
N LYS A 54 3.47 5.30 2.89
CA LYS A 54 4.65 6.05 3.36
C LYS A 54 5.90 5.17 3.48
N LYS A 55 5.73 3.90 3.86
CA LYS A 55 6.81 2.91 3.92
C LYS A 55 7.18 2.33 2.55
N GLY A 56 6.47 2.67 1.49
CA GLY A 56 6.69 2.13 0.15
C GLY A 56 6.27 0.65 -0.01
N ILE A 57 5.59 0.08 0.99
CA ILE A 57 5.12 -1.31 0.98
C ILE A 57 3.87 -1.43 0.10
N LEU A 58 2.95 -0.46 0.23
CA LEU A 58 1.74 -0.43 -0.58
C LEU A 58 1.90 0.57 -1.72
N PHE A 59 1.93 0.06 -2.96
CA PHE A 59 2.00 0.91 -4.14
C PHE A 59 0.62 1.55 -4.43
N SER A 60 0.58 2.88 -4.47
CA SER A 60 -0.60 3.61 -4.92
C SER A 60 -0.72 3.50 -6.44
N VAL A 61 -1.46 2.49 -6.91
CA VAL A 61 -1.72 2.27 -8.34
C VAL A 61 -2.43 3.49 -8.96
N SER A 62 -3.22 4.23 -8.18
CA SER A 62 -4.00 5.37 -8.68
C SER A 62 -3.15 6.58 -9.08
N GLY A 63 -2.02 6.82 -8.41
CA GLY A 63 -1.07 7.86 -8.81
C GLY A 63 -0.29 7.48 -10.06
N SER A 64 0.17 6.22 -10.10
CA SER A 64 1.02 5.70 -11.17
C SER A 64 0.27 5.57 -12.50
N LEU A 65 -0.99 5.12 -12.48
CA LEU A 65 -1.84 5.04 -13.68
C LEU A 65 -2.14 6.41 -14.28
N ARG A 66 -2.37 7.44 -13.46
CA ARG A 66 -2.59 8.81 -13.96
C ARG A 66 -1.34 9.36 -14.65
N LYS A 67 -0.17 9.14 -14.06
CA LYS A 67 1.10 9.56 -14.66
C LYS A 67 1.36 8.83 -15.98
N LEU A 68 1.13 7.52 -16.02
CA LEU A 68 1.27 6.72 -17.23
C LEU A 68 0.30 7.17 -18.33
N LYS A 69 -0.99 7.38 -17.99
CA LYS A 69 -1.99 7.87 -18.94
C LYS A 69 -1.59 9.22 -19.54
N SER A 70 -1.08 10.14 -18.71
CA SER A 70 -0.60 11.44 -19.19
C SER A 70 0.60 11.31 -20.13
N GLN A 71 1.55 10.41 -19.84
CA GLN A 71 2.68 10.15 -20.73
C GLN A 71 2.25 9.55 -22.08
N ILE A 72 1.31 8.61 -22.07
CA ILE A 72 0.77 8.02 -23.29
C ILE A 72 0.05 9.08 -24.14
N GLN A 73 -0.73 9.95 -23.51
CA GLN A 73 -1.42 11.04 -24.22
C GLN A 73 -0.42 11.98 -24.91
N MET A 74 0.61 12.44 -24.18
CA MET A 74 1.63 13.32 -24.77
C MET A 74 2.42 12.66 -25.90
N MET A 75 2.64 11.34 -25.84
CA MET A 75 3.28 10.61 -26.93
C MET A 75 2.36 10.48 -28.15
N ALA A 76 1.06 10.25 -27.93
CA ALA A 76 0.08 10.19 -29.00
C ALA A 76 -0.09 11.54 -29.71
N ASP A 77 -0.15 12.63 -28.95
CA ASP A 77 -0.30 13.99 -29.51
C ASP A 77 0.92 14.35 -30.39
N LYS A 78 2.15 13.99 -29.97
CA LYS A 78 3.36 14.18 -30.78
C LYS A 78 3.37 13.41 -32.09
N LEU A 79 2.88 12.17 -32.08
CA LEU A 79 2.82 11.35 -33.30
C LEU A 79 1.84 11.91 -34.33
N ILE A 80 0.76 12.57 -33.86
CA ILE A 80 -0.21 13.23 -34.74
C ILE A 80 0.43 14.49 -35.37
N GLU A 81 1.16 15.28 -34.58
CA GLU A 81 1.87 16.46 -35.09
C GLU A 81 2.95 16.08 -36.13
N GLU A 82 3.66 14.96 -35.93
CA GLU A 82 4.65 14.45 -36.89
C GLU A 82 4.05 13.91 -38.22
N GLU A 83 2.75 13.56 -38.25
CA GLU A 83 2.07 13.11 -39.47
C GLU A 83 1.43 14.27 -40.27
N GLU A 84 1.27 15.46 -39.67
CA GLU A 84 0.67 16.65 -40.30
C GLU A 84 1.71 17.64 -40.91
N GLU A 85 3.01 17.46 -40.64
CA GLU A 85 4.15 18.18 -41.28
C GLU A 85 4.67 17.50 -42.56
#